data_AF-A0A2V1AY40-F1
#
_entry.id   AF-A0A2V1AY40-F1
#
_cell.length_a   1.000
_cell.length_b   1.000
_cell.length_c   1.000
_cell.angle_alpha   90.00
_cell.angle_beta   90.00
_cell.angle_gamma   90.00
#
_symmetry.space_group_name_H-M   'P 1'
#
loop_
_entity.id
_entity.type
_entity.pdbx_description
1 polymer ?
#
loop_
_entity_poly.entity_id
_entity_poly.type
_entity_poly.pdbx_seq_one_letter_code
_entity_poly.pdbx_strand_id
1 'polypeptide(L)'
;MSLTPSGVQLIVERHRQDLQSSSFSSASDPHLQAITLRRIQNDLPHLLRALNANKGSKQYESAYAQLNSLTETVDEQSYKVQKAVEQRNAQRQVKVPQQSESVGQSTSDLGKNDNPEEDYMSLRKRLLADGTSTSLDDQNKSADQMNEYHETFQEDIMKDLSGLASALKSSASAFSSKVTEDTKVLNETSENMMKSSSLMATVGSNLNGYLNEKSGGKISLFFLIKMMVAIMIIFFIALILINFLPKM
;
A
#
# COMPACT_ATOMS: atom_id res chain seq x y z
N MET A 1 9.95 -9.95 22.00
CA MET A 1 9.70 -9.28 23.30
C MET A 1 8.21 -9.40 23.61
N SER A 2 7.83 -10.20 24.60
CA SER A 2 6.45 -10.30 25.05
C SER A 2 6.09 -9.04 25.85
N LEU A 3 5.05 -8.33 25.44
CA LEU A 3 4.56 -7.20 26.23
C LEU A 3 3.97 -7.73 27.53
N THR A 4 4.38 -7.14 28.65
CA THR A 4 3.79 -7.40 29.96
C THR A 4 2.39 -6.76 30.03
N PRO A 5 1.46 -7.30 30.83
CA PRO A 5 0.12 -6.72 30.99
C PRO A 5 0.13 -5.25 31.45
N SER A 6 1.14 -4.85 32.22
CA SER A 6 1.37 -3.44 32.60
C SER A 6 1.80 -2.57 31.41
N GLY A 7 2.57 -3.11 30.47
CA GLY A 7 2.90 -2.42 29.21
C GLY A 7 1.68 -2.24 28.30
N VAL A 8 0.75 -3.20 28.29
CA VAL A 8 -0.52 -3.08 27.58
C VAL A 8 -1.39 -1.97 28.19
N GLN A 9 -1.46 -1.88 29.51
CA GLN A 9 -2.18 -0.79 30.20
C GLN A 9 -1.60 0.59 29.89
N LEU A 10 -0.27 0.74 29.85
CA LEU A 10 0.38 2.01 29.50
C LEU A 10 0.06 2.46 28.07
N ILE A 11 0.01 1.51 27.13
CA ILE A 11 -0.33 1.77 25.72
C ILE A 11 -1.81 2.13 25.59
N VAL A 12 -2.70 1.44 26.30
CA VAL A 12 -4.13 1.75 26.35
C VAL A 12 -4.38 3.14 26.93
N GLU A 13 -3.69 3.51 28.01
CA GLU A 13 -3.82 4.82 28.64
C GLU A 13 -3.30 5.95 27.73
N ARG A 14 -2.21 5.69 26.99
CA ARG A 14 -1.71 6.60 25.96
C ARG A 14 -2.72 6.81 24.84
N HIS A 15 -3.34 5.74 24.33
CA HIS A 15 -4.38 5.86 23.30
C HIS A 15 -5.62 6.58 23.82
N ARG A 16 -5.99 6.38 25.09
CA ARG A 16 -7.07 7.13 25.74
C ARG A 16 -6.73 8.62 25.84
N GLN A 17 -5.49 8.96 26.17
CA GLN A 17 -5.02 10.34 26.19
C GLN A 17 -4.99 10.96 24.79
N ASP A 18 -4.62 10.20 23.76
CA ASP A 18 -4.64 10.64 22.36
C ASP A 18 -6.09 10.93 21.90
N LEU A 19 -7.06 10.13 22.33
CA LEU A 19 -8.50 10.36 22.08
C LEU A 19 -9.05 11.59 22.82
N GLN A 20 -8.51 11.94 23.99
CA GLN A 20 -8.91 13.11 24.77
C GLN A 20 -8.16 14.39 24.37
N SER A 21 -7.02 14.26 23.71
CA SER A 21 -6.22 15.38 23.23
C SER A 21 -6.91 16.11 22.06
N SER A 22 -6.46 17.34 21.80
CA SER A 22 -6.96 18.30 20.79
C SER A 22 -7.17 17.74 19.37
N SER A 23 -6.67 16.55 19.09
CA SER A 23 -6.87 15.76 17.87
C SER A 23 -8.34 15.50 17.54
N PHE A 24 -9.22 15.37 18.54
CA PHE A 24 -10.66 15.09 18.37
C PHE A 24 -11.57 16.29 18.69
N SER A 25 -10.99 17.48 18.86
CA SER A 25 -11.78 18.71 18.94
C SER A 25 -12.50 18.97 17.61
N SER A 26 -13.69 19.56 17.65
CA SER A 26 -14.50 19.90 16.47
C SER A 26 -13.79 20.83 15.46
N ALA A 27 -12.61 21.35 15.81
CA ALA A 27 -11.78 22.24 15.01
C ALA A 27 -10.66 21.54 14.21
N SER A 28 -10.38 20.25 14.43
CA SER A 28 -9.34 19.52 13.68
C SER A 28 -9.87 18.89 12.39
N ASP A 29 -8.98 18.69 11.42
CA ASP A 29 -9.32 18.10 10.12
C ASP A 29 -9.84 16.65 10.31
N PRO A 30 -11.07 16.32 9.87
CA PRO A 30 -11.64 14.98 9.99
C PRO A 30 -10.79 13.90 9.32
N HIS A 31 -9.94 14.25 8.35
CA HIS A 31 -9.01 13.29 7.75
C HIS A 31 -7.87 12.90 8.70
N LEU A 32 -7.36 13.83 9.51
CA LEU A 32 -6.35 13.54 10.53
C LEU A 32 -6.94 12.71 11.68
N GLN A 33 -8.19 12.97 12.04
CA GLN A 33 -8.96 12.15 12.98
C GLN A 33 -9.15 10.72 12.46
N ALA A 34 -9.50 10.55 11.18
CA ALA A 34 -9.65 9.23 10.58
C ALA A 34 -8.33 8.42 10.55
N ILE A 35 -7.19 9.08 10.28
CA ILE A 35 -5.88 8.42 10.26
C ILE A 35 -5.47 7.96 11.66
N THR A 36 -5.67 8.79 12.68
CA THR A 36 -5.35 8.44 14.08
C THR A 36 -6.23 7.32 14.60
N LEU A 37 -7.54 7.34 14.30
CA LEU A 37 -8.47 6.24 14.63
C LEU A 37 -8.08 4.94 13.94
N ARG A 38 -7.73 4.98 12.65
CA ARG A 38 -7.30 3.78 11.91
C ARG A 38 -6.02 3.17 12.48
N ARG A 39 -5.11 3.99 12.98
CA ARG A 39 -3.91 3.53 13.69
C ARG A 39 -4.29 2.79 14.98
N ILE A 40 -5.14 3.39 15.80
CA ILE A 40 -5.61 2.77 17.06
C ILE A 40 -6.37 1.45 16.76
N GLN A 41 -7.18 1.42 15.71
CA GLN A 41 -7.92 0.25 15.26
C GLN A 41 -7.00 -0.91 14.82
N ASN A 42 -5.87 -0.60 14.18
CA ASN A 42 -4.88 -1.61 13.81
C ASN A 42 -4.08 -2.13 15.00
N ASP A 43 -3.86 -1.30 16.02
CA ASP A 43 -3.08 -1.68 17.22
C ASP A 43 -3.91 -2.55 18.20
N LEU A 44 -5.23 -2.36 18.23
CA LEU A 44 -6.20 -3.11 19.05
C LEU A 44 -6.10 -4.65 18.98
N PRO A 45 -6.11 -5.30 17.79
CA PRO A 45 -5.99 -6.77 17.70
C PRO A 45 -4.62 -7.28 18.17
N HIS A 46 -3.55 -6.49 18.04
CA HIS A 46 -2.22 -6.83 18.54
C HIS A 46 -2.17 -6.77 20.07
N LEU A 47 -2.79 -5.75 20.67
CA LEU A 47 -2.95 -5.61 22.12
C LEU A 47 -3.80 -6.75 22.71
N LEU A 48 -4.89 -7.13 22.04
CA LEU A 48 -5.77 -8.23 22.44
C LEU A 48 -5.04 -9.58 22.42
N ARG A 49 -4.21 -9.83 21.39
CA ARG A 49 -3.38 -11.03 21.28
C ARG A 49 -2.27 -11.07 22.34
N ALA A 50 -1.62 -9.93 22.59
CA ALA A 50 -0.59 -9.81 23.63
C ALA A 50 -1.17 -9.98 25.05
N LEU A 51 -2.40 -9.52 25.26
CA LEU A 51 -3.10 -9.69 26.53
C LEU A 51 -3.58 -11.13 26.73
N ASN A 52 -4.12 -11.77 25.70
CA ASN A 52 -4.53 -13.19 25.74
C ASN A 52 -3.36 -14.16 25.98
N ALA A 53 -2.14 -13.79 25.59
CA ALA A 53 -0.94 -14.56 25.94
C ALA A 53 -0.63 -14.55 27.46
N ASN A 54 -1.21 -13.61 28.23
CA ASN A 54 -0.99 -13.41 29.65
C ASN A 54 -2.27 -13.62 30.50
N LYS A 55 -3.14 -14.55 30.08
CA LYS A 55 -4.46 -14.87 30.67
C LYS A 55 -4.43 -15.28 32.15
N GLY A 56 -3.25 -15.62 32.70
CA GLY A 56 -3.08 -15.99 34.11
C GLY A 56 -2.70 -14.84 35.06
N SER A 57 -2.58 -13.60 34.59
CA SER A 57 -2.16 -12.47 35.41
C SER A 57 -3.34 -11.81 36.15
N LYS A 58 -3.13 -11.37 37.40
CA LYS A 58 -4.16 -10.64 38.20
C LYS A 58 -4.62 -9.33 37.56
N GLN A 59 -3.84 -8.78 36.64
CA GLN A 59 -4.13 -7.53 35.92
C GLN A 59 -4.83 -7.77 34.57
N TYR A 60 -5.08 -9.04 34.20
CA TYR A 60 -5.71 -9.40 32.92
C TYR A 60 -7.14 -8.88 32.83
N GLU A 61 -7.97 -9.11 33.85
CA GLU A 61 -9.38 -8.70 33.83
C GLU A 61 -9.53 -7.18 33.76
N SER A 62 -8.71 -6.43 34.52
CA SER A 62 -8.74 -4.97 34.48
C SER A 62 -8.25 -4.42 33.14
N ALA A 63 -7.19 -4.98 32.56
CA ALA A 63 -6.69 -4.59 31.24
C ALA A 63 -7.66 -4.96 30.11
N TYR A 64 -8.36 -6.10 30.24
CA TYR A 64 -9.35 -6.55 29.26
C TYR A 64 -10.60 -5.65 29.27
N ALA A 65 -11.11 -5.30 30.46
CA ALA A 65 -12.20 -4.35 30.61
C ALA A 65 -11.86 -2.96 30.04
N GLN A 66 -10.64 -2.46 30.31
CA GLN A 66 -10.16 -1.20 29.74
C GLN A 66 -10.04 -1.25 28.21
N LEU A 67 -9.51 -2.33 27.65
CA LEU A 67 -9.38 -2.51 26.21
C LEU A 67 -10.75 -2.58 25.51
N ASN A 68 -11.73 -3.26 26.11
CA ASN A 68 -13.08 -3.30 25.56
C ASN A 68 -13.74 -1.92 25.60
N SER A 69 -13.61 -1.18 26.70
CA SER A 69 -14.14 0.19 26.78
C SER A 69 -13.49 1.13 25.76
N LEU A 70 -12.18 0.96 25.52
CA LEU A 70 -11.45 1.72 24.50
C LEU A 70 -11.97 1.37 23.10
N THR A 71 -12.21 0.09 22.83
CA THR A 71 -12.75 -0.40 21.56
C THR A 71 -14.11 0.24 21.27
N GLU A 72 -15.02 0.25 22.25
CA GLU A 72 -16.34 0.87 22.13
C GLU A 72 -16.25 2.37 21.85
N THR A 73 -15.38 3.11 22.57
CA THR A 73 -15.17 4.54 22.30
C THR A 73 -14.52 4.82 20.94
N VAL A 74 -13.63 3.96 20.46
CA VAL A 74 -13.00 4.10 19.13
C VAL A 74 -14.03 3.87 18.03
N ASP A 75 -14.89 2.87 18.19
CA ASP A 75 -15.95 2.58 17.23
C ASP A 75 -16.96 3.74 17.18
N GLU A 76 -17.39 4.28 18.32
CA GLU A 76 -18.28 5.44 18.37
C GLU A 76 -17.68 6.69 17.68
N GLN A 77 -16.39 6.97 17.93
CA GLN A 77 -15.70 8.09 17.31
C GLN A 77 -15.49 7.88 15.81
N SER A 78 -15.18 6.65 15.38
CA SER A 78 -15.04 6.29 13.97
C SER A 78 -16.33 6.56 13.20
N TYR A 79 -17.47 6.21 13.78
CA TYR A 79 -18.78 6.44 13.18
C TYR A 79 -19.08 7.94 13.04
N LYS A 80 -18.80 8.74 14.07
CA LYS A 80 -19.00 10.21 14.04
C LYS A 80 -18.13 10.87 12.98
N VAL A 81 -16.85 10.52 12.91
CA VAL A 81 -15.89 11.07 11.94
C VAL A 81 -16.27 10.67 10.52
N GLN A 82 -16.64 9.40 10.30
CA GLN A 82 -17.06 8.92 8.99
C GLN A 82 -18.31 9.65 8.50
N LYS A 83 -19.31 9.82 9.36
CA LYS A 83 -20.53 10.59 9.04
C LYS A 83 -20.21 12.06 8.71
N ALA A 84 -19.26 12.68 9.41
CA ALA A 84 -18.83 14.05 9.12
C ALA A 84 -18.09 14.17 7.76
N VAL A 85 -17.29 13.18 7.40
CA VAL A 85 -16.62 13.09 6.08
C VAL A 85 -17.65 12.93 4.96
N GLU A 86 -18.61 12.02 5.13
CA GLU A 86 -19.69 11.78 4.16
C GLU A 86 -20.53 13.05 3.94
N GLN A 87 -20.85 13.78 5.00
CA GLN A 87 -21.57 15.06 4.90
C GLN A 87 -20.77 16.12 4.13
N ARG A 88 -19.46 16.24 4.35
CA ARG A 88 -18.61 17.17 3.57
C ARG A 88 -18.51 16.75 2.11
N ASN A 89 -18.42 15.46 1.83
CA ASN A 89 -18.36 14.95 0.45
C ASN A 89 -19.68 15.17 -0.29
N ALA A 90 -20.81 14.95 0.36
CA ALA A 90 -22.13 15.25 -0.20
C ALA A 90 -22.30 16.74 -0.52
N GLN A 91 -21.80 17.65 0.32
CA GLN A 91 -21.82 19.09 0.05
C GLN A 91 -20.91 19.50 -1.12
N ARG A 92 -19.80 18.79 -1.36
CA ARG A 92 -18.91 19.03 -2.50
C ARG A 92 -19.50 18.58 -3.84
N GLN A 93 -20.34 17.54 -3.87
CA GLN A 93 -20.94 17.03 -5.11
C GLN A 93 -22.08 17.89 -5.67
N VAL A 94 -22.73 18.72 -4.84
CA VAL A 94 -23.90 19.54 -5.27
C VAL A 94 -23.48 20.86 -5.96
N LYS A 95 -22.21 21.26 -5.91
CA LYS A 95 -21.70 22.50 -6.54
C LYS A 95 -20.79 22.21 -7.74
N VAL A 96 -21.33 21.60 -8.80
CA VAL A 96 -20.71 21.65 -10.13
C VAL A 96 -21.72 22.27 -11.11
N PRO A 97 -21.60 23.56 -11.44
CA PRO A 97 -22.30 24.11 -12.59
C PRO A 97 -21.68 23.47 -13.85
N GLN A 98 -22.46 22.63 -14.53
CA GLN A 98 -22.15 22.21 -15.90
C GLN A 98 -22.23 23.44 -16.80
N GLN A 99 -21.07 23.98 -17.18
CA GLN A 99 -20.98 24.91 -18.29
C GLN A 99 -20.65 24.10 -19.54
N SER A 100 -21.68 23.90 -20.35
CA SER A 100 -21.63 23.38 -21.71
C SER A 100 -21.04 24.44 -22.64
N GLU A 101 -19.90 24.16 -23.28
CA GLU A 101 -19.50 24.87 -24.50
C GLU A 101 -18.99 23.90 -25.57
N SER A 102 -19.76 23.89 -26.65
CA SER A 102 -19.41 23.40 -27.98
C SER A 102 -18.83 24.57 -28.75
N VAL A 103 -17.55 24.50 -29.12
CA VAL A 103 -16.88 25.25 -30.20
C VAL A 103 -15.67 24.36 -30.57
N GLY A 104 -15.50 23.82 -31.77
CA GLY A 104 -15.33 24.50 -33.06
C GLY A 104 -13.91 24.19 -33.54
N GLN A 105 -13.82 23.53 -34.69
CA GLN A 105 -12.66 22.90 -35.30
C GLN A 105 -11.82 23.88 -36.16
N SER A 106 -10.52 23.56 -36.34
CA SER A 106 -9.48 24.20 -37.19
C SER A 106 -8.53 25.12 -36.40
N THR A 107 -7.20 25.00 -36.45
CA THR A 107 -6.34 24.84 -37.63
C THR A 107 -5.06 24.04 -37.38
N SER A 108 -4.62 23.45 -38.48
CA SER A 108 -3.37 22.81 -38.84
C SER A 108 -2.07 23.50 -38.40
N ASP A 109 -0.98 22.72 -38.49
CA ASP A 109 0.44 23.09 -38.45
C ASP A 109 1.05 23.41 -37.09
N LEU A 110 1.70 22.39 -36.50
CA LEU A 110 3.10 22.49 -36.07
C LEU A 110 3.68 21.08 -35.90
N GLY A 111 4.88 20.91 -36.46
CA GLY A 111 5.52 19.64 -36.75
C GLY A 111 5.76 18.75 -35.53
N LYS A 112 5.47 17.47 -35.74
CA LYS A 112 5.85 16.34 -34.92
C LYS A 112 7.39 16.25 -34.89
N ASN A 113 8.01 16.67 -33.79
CA ASN A 113 9.38 16.33 -33.46
C ASN A 113 9.35 15.45 -32.20
N ASP A 114 9.57 14.15 -32.40
CA ASP A 114 9.45 13.07 -31.39
C ASP A 114 10.64 13.01 -30.41
N ASN A 115 11.15 14.15 -29.92
CA ASN A 115 12.22 14.13 -28.92
C ASN A 115 12.05 15.22 -27.84
N PRO A 116 11.47 14.88 -26.67
CA PRO A 116 11.16 15.87 -25.62
C PRO A 116 12.41 16.48 -24.98
N GLU A 117 13.59 15.87 -25.08
CA GLU A 117 14.81 16.43 -24.48
C GLU A 117 15.39 17.63 -25.24
N GLU A 118 15.24 17.68 -26.57
CA GLU A 118 15.70 18.82 -27.37
C GLU A 118 14.84 20.07 -27.14
N ASP A 119 13.56 19.87 -26.81
CA ASP A 119 12.61 20.95 -26.59
C ASP A 119 12.92 21.73 -25.30
N TYR A 120 13.22 21.04 -24.19
CA TYR A 120 13.64 21.69 -22.94
C TYR A 120 14.99 22.41 -23.06
N MET A 121 15.92 21.86 -23.83
CA MET A 121 17.23 22.47 -24.03
C MET A 121 17.13 23.72 -24.92
N SER A 122 16.22 23.72 -25.90
CA SER A 122 15.91 24.87 -26.74
C SER A 122 15.16 25.97 -25.97
N LEU A 123 14.18 25.60 -25.12
CA LEU A 123 13.51 26.53 -24.20
C LEU A 123 14.50 27.16 -23.23
N ARG A 124 15.39 26.36 -22.63
CA ARG A 124 16.41 26.84 -21.70
C ARG A 124 17.37 27.81 -22.39
N LYS A 125 17.78 27.51 -23.63
CA LYS A 125 18.65 28.40 -24.41
C LYS A 125 17.94 29.70 -24.78
N ARG A 126 16.64 29.67 -25.11
CA ARG A 126 15.83 30.85 -25.38
C ARG A 126 15.61 31.71 -24.12
N LEU A 127 15.31 31.08 -22.98
CA LEU A 127 15.19 31.76 -21.68
C LEU A 127 16.52 32.35 -21.19
N LEU A 128 17.66 31.69 -21.46
CA LEU A 128 18.99 32.23 -21.13
C LEU A 128 19.48 33.29 -22.11
N ALA A 129 19.13 33.19 -23.41
CA ALA A 129 19.46 34.20 -24.40
C ALA A 129 18.61 35.47 -24.22
N ASP A 130 17.38 35.33 -23.73
CA ASP A 130 16.52 36.46 -23.36
C ASP A 130 16.85 37.02 -21.96
N GLY A 131 17.75 36.39 -21.20
CA GLY A 131 18.33 36.95 -19.98
C GLY A 131 19.25 38.16 -20.21
N THR A 132 19.60 38.46 -21.46
CA THR A 132 20.39 39.64 -21.87
C THR A 132 19.54 40.79 -22.44
N SER A 133 18.21 40.67 -22.51
CA SER A 133 17.32 41.71 -23.04
C SER A 133 16.81 42.70 -21.99
N THR A 134 17.42 42.77 -20.81
CA THR A 134 17.19 43.87 -19.85
C THR A 134 17.81 45.20 -20.29
N SER A 135 18.00 45.44 -21.59
CA SER A 135 18.15 46.79 -22.15
C SER A 135 16.76 47.44 -22.28
N LEU A 136 16.05 47.54 -21.15
CA LEU A 136 14.86 48.38 -21.00
C LEU A 136 15.22 49.79 -20.52
N ASP A 137 16.51 50.12 -20.43
CA ASP A 137 16.98 51.46 -20.05
C ASP A 137 17.09 52.43 -21.24
N ASP A 138 16.62 52.03 -22.43
CA ASP A 138 16.39 52.98 -23.53
C ASP A 138 15.15 53.81 -23.22
N GLN A 139 15.38 54.99 -22.60
CA GLN A 139 14.41 56.04 -22.24
C GLN A 139 13.56 56.60 -23.41
N ASN A 140 13.46 55.90 -24.55
CA ASN A 140 12.88 56.42 -25.79
C ASN A 140 11.88 55.50 -26.50
N LYS A 141 11.40 54.42 -25.85
CA LYS A 141 10.30 53.61 -26.40
C LYS A 141 8.95 54.20 -25.98
N SER A 142 8.08 54.43 -26.96
CA SER A 142 6.71 54.93 -26.75
C SER A 142 5.92 53.98 -25.84
N ALA A 143 5.07 54.52 -24.97
CA ALA A 143 4.20 53.73 -24.08
C ALA A 143 3.36 52.69 -24.84
N ASP A 144 3.02 52.96 -26.10
CA ASP A 144 2.28 52.03 -26.97
C ASP A 144 3.10 50.77 -27.31
N GLN A 145 4.42 50.90 -27.55
CA GLN A 145 5.29 49.75 -27.82
C GLN A 145 5.53 48.90 -26.56
N MET A 146 5.50 49.53 -25.38
CA MET A 146 5.59 48.84 -24.10
C MET A 146 4.29 48.06 -23.81
N ASN A 147 3.13 48.66 -24.11
CA ASN A 147 1.84 47.97 -24.00
C ASN A 147 1.73 46.79 -24.96
N GLU A 148 2.12 46.97 -26.23
CA GLU A 148 2.13 45.87 -27.20
C GLU A 148 3.04 44.73 -26.74
N TYR A 149 4.23 45.04 -26.21
CA TYR A 149 5.11 44.03 -25.62
C TYR A 149 4.46 43.29 -24.43
N HIS A 150 3.77 44.00 -23.53
CA HIS A 150 3.09 43.39 -22.40
C HIS A 150 1.89 42.53 -22.81
N GLU A 151 1.17 42.91 -23.85
CA GLU A 151 0.02 42.16 -24.37
C GLU A 151 0.47 40.85 -25.04
N THR A 152 1.49 40.90 -25.89
CA THR A 152 2.07 39.69 -26.50
C THR A 152 2.65 38.74 -25.44
N PHE A 153 3.29 39.29 -24.39
CA PHE A 153 3.82 38.47 -23.30
C PHE A 153 2.72 37.81 -22.47
N GLN A 154 1.60 38.51 -22.23
CA GLN A 154 0.43 37.93 -21.57
C GLN A 154 -0.22 36.83 -22.42
N GLU A 155 -0.30 37.02 -23.74
CA GLU A 155 -0.85 36.03 -24.66
C GLU A 155 0.04 34.77 -24.72
N ASP A 156 1.36 34.92 -24.73
CA ASP A 156 2.31 33.81 -24.66
C ASP A 156 2.18 33.05 -23.34
N ILE A 157 2.07 33.73 -22.19
CA ILE A 157 1.84 33.08 -20.89
C ILE A 157 0.52 32.31 -20.89
N MET A 158 -0.55 32.90 -21.44
CA MET A 158 -1.86 32.26 -21.50
C MET A 158 -1.81 30.99 -22.36
N LYS A 159 -1.09 31.04 -23.48
CA LYS A 159 -0.85 29.92 -24.37
C LYS A 159 -0.05 28.82 -23.66
N ASP A 160 1.02 29.17 -22.97
CA ASP A 160 1.84 28.22 -22.21
C ASP A 160 1.06 27.60 -21.04
N LEU A 161 0.24 28.37 -20.33
CA LEU A 161 -0.64 27.85 -19.28
C LEU A 161 -1.68 26.87 -19.84
N SER A 162 -2.26 27.18 -21.00
CA SER A 162 -3.20 26.28 -21.67
C SER A 162 -2.52 25.00 -22.16
N GLY A 163 -1.27 25.10 -22.64
CA GLY A 163 -0.42 23.98 -23.02
C GLY A 163 -0.07 23.10 -21.83
N LEU A 164 0.36 23.70 -20.72
CA LEU A 164 0.66 23.02 -19.46
C LEU A 164 -0.58 22.33 -18.90
N ALA A 165 -1.73 23.00 -18.88
CA ALA A 165 -2.99 22.42 -18.41
C ALA A 165 -3.42 21.22 -19.28
N SER A 166 -3.22 21.31 -20.59
CA SER A 166 -3.49 20.22 -21.53
C SER A 166 -2.53 19.05 -21.34
N ALA A 167 -1.25 19.33 -21.15
CA ALA A 167 -0.23 18.32 -20.82
C ALA A 167 -0.55 17.64 -19.49
N LEU A 168 -0.89 18.40 -18.45
CA LEU A 168 -1.28 17.88 -17.15
C LEU A 168 -2.54 17.02 -17.23
N LYS A 169 -3.55 17.44 -18.01
CA LYS A 169 -4.76 16.66 -18.26
C LYS A 169 -4.42 15.35 -18.97
N SER A 170 -3.55 15.39 -19.97
CA SER A 170 -3.09 14.20 -20.69
C SER A 170 -2.34 13.24 -19.76
N SER A 171 -1.40 13.76 -18.95
CA SER A 171 -0.67 12.99 -17.95
C SER A 171 -1.58 12.39 -16.88
N ALA A 172 -2.58 13.13 -16.41
CA ALA A 172 -3.56 12.64 -15.44
C ALA A 172 -4.44 11.52 -16.04
N SER A 173 -4.86 11.67 -17.30
CA SER A 173 -5.62 10.64 -18.02
C SER A 173 -4.77 9.37 -18.23
N ALA A 174 -3.53 9.52 -18.69
CA ALA A 174 -2.60 8.41 -18.86
C ALA A 174 -2.29 7.72 -17.53
N PHE A 175 -2.09 8.49 -16.46
CA PHE A 175 -1.91 7.96 -15.11
C PHE A 175 -3.15 7.19 -14.64
N SER A 176 -4.35 7.73 -14.82
CA SER A 176 -5.60 7.05 -14.46
C SER A 176 -5.78 5.73 -15.22
N SER A 177 -5.46 5.72 -16.52
CA SER A 177 -5.49 4.50 -17.33
C SER A 177 -4.51 3.47 -16.79
N LYS A 178 -3.28 3.89 -16.47
CA LYS A 178 -2.24 3.01 -15.94
C LYS A 178 -2.59 2.45 -14.56
N VAL A 179 -3.18 3.25 -13.67
CA VAL A 179 -3.69 2.78 -12.37
C VAL A 179 -4.79 1.74 -12.55
N THR A 180 -5.66 1.92 -13.53
CA THR A 180 -6.73 0.96 -13.83
C THR A 180 -6.14 -0.37 -14.33
N GLU A 181 -5.13 -0.30 -15.20
CA GLU A 181 -4.40 -1.47 -15.70
C GLU A 181 -3.66 -2.20 -14.56
N ASP A 182 -2.93 -1.47 -13.71
CA ASP A 182 -2.24 -2.03 -12.54
C ASP A 182 -3.22 -2.71 -11.58
N THR A 183 -4.41 -2.14 -11.38
CA THR A 183 -5.47 -2.76 -10.56
C THR A 183 -5.93 -4.09 -11.14
N LYS A 184 -6.04 -4.19 -12.47
CA LYS A 184 -6.38 -5.45 -13.15
C LYS A 184 -5.28 -6.49 -12.96
N VAL A 185 -4.01 -6.11 -13.15
CA VAL A 185 -2.85 -7.00 -12.94
C VAL A 185 -2.76 -7.48 -11.49
N LEU A 186 -3.05 -6.61 -10.52
CA LEU A 186 -3.10 -6.97 -9.10
C LEU A 186 -4.21 -7.98 -8.80
N ASN A 187 -5.40 -7.81 -9.41
CA ASN A 187 -6.49 -8.77 -9.28
C ASN A 187 -6.13 -10.14 -9.88
N GLU A 188 -5.54 -10.16 -11.09
CA GLU A 188 -5.07 -11.40 -11.71
C GLU A 188 -3.97 -12.07 -10.87
N THR A 189 -3.04 -11.28 -10.33
CA THR A 189 -1.99 -11.77 -9.43
C THR A 189 -2.59 -12.34 -8.14
N SER A 190 -3.58 -11.67 -7.56
CA SER A 190 -4.29 -12.15 -6.36
C SER A 190 -5.02 -13.47 -6.64
N GLU A 191 -5.71 -13.58 -7.77
CA GLU A 191 -6.39 -14.82 -8.15
C GLU A 191 -5.38 -15.97 -8.36
N ASN A 192 -4.27 -15.71 -9.04
CA ASN A 192 -3.21 -16.69 -9.24
C ASN A 192 -2.53 -17.08 -7.92
N MET A 193 -2.31 -16.13 -7.02
CA MET A 193 -1.77 -16.41 -5.69
C MET A 193 -2.74 -17.29 -4.88
N MET A 194 -4.05 -17.03 -4.97
CA MET A 194 -5.07 -17.83 -4.30
C MET A 194 -5.14 -19.26 -4.87
N LYS A 195 -5.07 -19.42 -6.20
CA LYS A 195 -4.96 -20.74 -6.86
C LYS A 195 -3.68 -21.47 -6.46
N SER A 196 -2.55 -20.77 -6.42
CA SER A 196 -1.28 -21.36 -6.00
C SER A 196 -1.32 -21.79 -4.54
N SER A 197 -1.90 -20.96 -3.66
CA SER A 197 -2.10 -21.28 -2.25
C SER A 197 -3.01 -22.50 -2.06
N SER A 198 -4.12 -22.61 -2.81
CA SER A 198 -5.01 -23.77 -2.73
C SER A 198 -4.36 -25.05 -3.24
N LEU A 199 -3.57 -24.96 -4.32
CA LEU A 199 -2.76 -26.07 -4.81
C LEU A 199 -1.70 -26.47 -3.78
N MET A 200 -0.97 -25.53 -3.20
CA MET A 200 0.00 -25.81 -2.13
C MET A 200 -0.65 -26.44 -0.89
N ALA A 201 -1.83 -25.97 -0.49
CA ALA A 201 -2.58 -26.55 0.61
C ALA A 201 -3.03 -27.98 0.30
N THR A 202 -3.49 -28.23 -0.92
CA THR A 202 -3.89 -29.57 -1.38
C THR A 202 -2.69 -30.51 -1.46
N VAL A 203 -1.57 -30.07 -2.03
CA VAL A 203 -0.32 -30.83 -2.07
C VAL A 203 0.19 -31.08 -0.65
N GLY A 204 0.14 -30.08 0.24
CA GLY A 204 0.51 -30.22 1.64
C GLY A 204 -0.37 -31.22 2.38
N SER A 205 -1.69 -31.17 2.16
CA SER A 205 -2.65 -32.14 2.73
C SER A 205 -2.41 -33.54 2.19
N ASN A 206 -2.17 -33.69 0.88
CA ASN A 206 -1.88 -34.97 0.27
C ASN A 206 -0.55 -35.53 0.77
N LEU A 207 0.52 -34.74 0.83
CA LEU A 207 1.80 -35.17 1.40
C LEU A 207 1.66 -35.55 2.87
N ASN A 208 0.96 -34.75 3.67
CA ASN A 208 0.74 -35.05 5.07
C ASN A 208 -0.13 -36.31 5.24
N GLY A 209 -1.12 -36.51 4.38
CA GLY A 209 -1.90 -37.74 4.26
C GLY A 209 -1.01 -38.94 3.94
N TYR A 210 -0.20 -38.87 2.88
CA TYR A 210 0.75 -39.92 2.51
C TYR A 210 1.79 -40.20 3.61
N LEU A 211 2.28 -39.17 4.30
CA LEU A 211 3.25 -39.31 5.37
C LEU A 211 2.60 -39.91 6.63
N ASN A 212 1.35 -39.58 6.91
CA ASN A 212 0.59 -40.16 8.01
C ASN A 212 0.11 -41.59 7.70
N GLU A 213 -0.24 -41.88 6.45
CA GLU A 213 -0.82 -43.17 6.02
C GLU A 213 0.26 -44.19 5.64
N LYS A 214 1.36 -43.77 5.00
CA LYS A 214 2.47 -44.64 4.60
C LYS A 214 3.60 -44.69 5.63
N SER A 215 3.78 -43.63 6.43
CA SER A 215 4.83 -43.54 7.46
C SER A 215 4.29 -43.45 8.90
N GLY A 216 2.97 -43.37 9.12
CA GLY A 216 2.41 -43.32 10.48
C GLY A 216 2.82 -42.08 11.29
N GLY A 217 3.31 -41.02 10.63
CA GLY A 217 3.83 -39.79 11.27
C GLY A 217 5.08 -39.98 12.14
N LYS A 218 5.57 -41.21 12.26
CA LYS A 218 6.78 -41.61 12.98
C LYS A 218 7.24 -42.87 12.26
N ILE A 219 8.45 -42.92 11.69
CA ILE A 219 9.09 -44.19 11.34
C ILE A 219 8.81 -45.12 12.52
N SER A 220 7.91 -46.09 12.32
CA SER A 220 7.39 -46.84 13.45
C SER A 220 8.57 -47.57 14.06
N LEU A 221 8.71 -47.54 15.38
CA LEU A 221 9.74 -48.30 16.09
C LEU A 221 9.78 -49.76 15.61
N PHE A 222 8.62 -50.29 15.18
CA PHE A 222 8.49 -51.60 14.52
C PHE A 222 9.17 -51.72 13.15
N PHE A 223 9.18 -50.67 12.32
CA PHE A 223 9.92 -50.66 11.06
C PHE A 223 11.44 -50.68 11.32
N LEU A 224 11.90 -49.88 12.28
CA LEU A 224 13.31 -49.88 12.70
C LEU A 224 13.73 -51.25 13.24
N ILE A 225 12.90 -51.87 14.09
CA ILE A 225 13.14 -53.22 14.63
C ILE A 225 13.16 -54.27 13.52
N LYS A 226 12.19 -54.26 12.58
CA LYS A 226 12.18 -55.19 11.45
C LYS A 226 13.43 -55.05 10.60
N MET A 227 13.90 -53.83 10.36
CA MET A 227 15.11 -53.60 9.57
C MET A 227 16.37 -54.06 10.31
N MET A 228 16.44 -53.84 11.63
CA MET A 228 17.52 -54.34 12.49
C MET A 228 17.61 -55.87 12.44
N VAL A 229 16.47 -56.56 12.53
CA VAL A 229 16.40 -58.03 12.43
C VAL A 229 16.82 -58.51 11.04
N ALA A 230 16.38 -57.84 9.97
CA ALA A 230 16.76 -58.20 8.60
C ALA A 230 18.27 -58.11 8.36
N ILE A 231 18.92 -57.04 8.87
CA ILE A 231 20.37 -56.88 8.80
C ILE A 231 21.09 -58.00 9.57
N MET A 232 20.58 -58.38 10.75
CA MET A 232 21.15 -59.48 11.53
C MET A 232 21.06 -60.81 10.80
N ILE A 233 19.93 -61.10 10.13
CA ILE A 233 19.74 -62.32 9.33
C ILE A 233 20.73 -62.37 8.17
N ILE A 234 20.89 -61.27 7.43
CA ILE A 234 21.85 -61.19 6.33
C ILE A 234 23.28 -61.42 6.83
N PHE A 235 23.64 -60.86 7.99
CA PHE A 235 24.93 -61.06 8.62
C PHE A 235 25.16 -62.53 9.02
N PHE A 236 24.15 -63.20 9.56
CA PHE A 236 24.20 -64.64 9.84
C PHE A 236 24.37 -65.47 8.57
N ILE A 237 23.64 -65.15 7.50
CA ILE A 237 23.79 -65.82 6.20
C ILE A 237 25.21 -65.63 5.68
N ALA A 238 25.77 -64.42 5.74
CA ALA A 238 27.13 -64.14 5.33
C ALA A 238 28.17 -64.92 6.16
N LEU A 239 27.98 -65.03 7.48
CA LEU A 239 28.84 -65.83 8.35
C LEU A 239 28.74 -67.33 8.06
N ILE A 240 27.54 -67.86 7.78
CA ILE A 240 27.37 -69.24 7.35
C ILE A 240 28.12 -69.45 6.04
N LEU A 241 27.96 -68.54 5.08
CA LEU A 241 28.61 -68.59 3.79
C LEU A 241 30.15 -68.61 3.95
N ILE A 242 30.70 -67.74 4.79
CA ILE A 242 32.16 -67.67 5.01
C ILE A 242 32.73 -68.88 5.77
N ASN A 243 31.91 -69.57 6.57
CA ASN A 243 32.33 -70.76 7.32
C ASN A 243 32.12 -72.06 6.50
N PHE A 244 31.23 -72.03 5.49
CA PHE A 244 31.03 -73.14 4.56
C PHE A 244 31.96 -73.07 3.34
N LEU A 245 32.36 -71.88 2.89
CA LEU A 245 33.30 -71.69 1.78
C LEU A 245 34.78 -72.09 2.02
N PRO A 246 35.34 -72.24 3.24
CA PRO A 246 36.73 -72.68 3.41
C PRO A 246 36.87 -74.21 3.29
N LYS A 247 35.80 -74.92 2.91
CA LYS A 247 35.75 -76.38 2.74
C LYS A 247 35.46 -76.84 1.31
N MET A 248 35.66 -75.97 0.31
CA MET A 248 35.91 -76.38 -1.08
C MET A 248 37.29 -75.92 -1.52
#